data_AF-A0A1Q7YCZ7-F1
#
_entry.id   AF-A0A1Q7YCZ7-F1
#
_cell.length_a   1.000
_cell.length_b   1.000
_cell.length_c   1.000
_cell.angle_alpha   90.00
_cell.angle_beta   90.00
_cell.angle_gamma   90.00
#
_symmetry.space_group_name_H-M   'P 1'
#
loop_
_entity.id
_entity.type
_entity.pdbx_description
1 polymer ?
#
loop_
_entity_poly.entity_id
_entity_poly.type
_entity_poly.pdbx_seq_one_letter_code
_entity_poly.pdbx_strand_id
1 'polypeptide(L)'
;MDERIQKKAIVRHLAARMKTDEKTSALWVNAMLDVLYESFKQGQSVTLSGFGNFYVRPHHERWVFKFNPSQKLRALFGWSSTYKGGV
;
A
#
# COMPACT_ATOMS: atom_id res chain seq x y z
N MET A 1 20.38 -12.32 0.61
CA MET A 1 20.40 -10.85 0.80
C MET A 1 18.98 -10.36 0.58
N ASP A 2 18.37 -9.72 1.57
CA ASP A 2 16.99 -9.24 1.45
C ASP A 2 17.02 -7.87 0.77
N GLU A 3 16.80 -7.85 -0.55
CA GLU A 3 16.85 -6.63 -1.34
C GLU A 3 15.62 -5.76 -1.00
N ARG A 4 15.84 -4.69 -0.24
CA ARG A 4 14.78 -3.82 0.26
C ARG A 4 14.65 -2.57 -0.59
N ILE A 5 13.53 -2.44 -1.31
CA ILE A 5 13.20 -1.19 -2.00
C ILE A 5 12.88 -0.07 -1.00
N GLN A 6 13.52 1.10 -1.17
CA GLN A 6 13.25 2.31 -0.38
C GLN A 6 12.31 3.26 -1.13
N LYS A 7 11.69 4.20 -0.40
CA LYS A 7 10.83 5.26 -0.98
C LYS A 7 11.45 5.97 -2.19
N LYS A 8 12.76 6.28 -2.15
CA LYS A 8 13.48 6.91 -3.26
C LYS A 8 13.41 6.08 -4.56
N ALA A 9 13.53 4.76 -4.45
CA ALA A 9 13.40 3.88 -5.59
C ALA A 9 11.95 3.79 -6.09
N ILE A 10 10.96 3.82 -5.19
CA ILE A 10 9.54 3.91 -5.57
C ILE A 10 9.27 5.20 -6.37
N VAL A 11 9.75 6.35 -5.90
CA VAL A 11 9.63 7.64 -6.61
C VAL A 11 10.24 7.55 -8.00
N ARG A 12 11.48 7.05 -8.12
CA ARG A 12 12.14 6.90 -9.42
C ARG A 12 11.37 5.97 -10.37
N HIS A 13 10.92 4.81 -9.88
CA HIS A 13 10.14 3.86 -10.69
C HIS A 13 8.79 4.44 -11.12
N LEU A 14 8.11 5.16 -10.22
CA LEU A 14 6.83 5.78 -10.51
C LEU A 14 6.99 6.95 -11.51
N ALA A 15 8.01 7.79 -11.36
CA ALA A 15 8.35 8.84 -12.31
C ALA A 15 8.54 8.28 -13.73
N ALA A 16 9.35 7.22 -13.86
CA ALA A 16 9.60 6.54 -15.13
C ALA A 16 8.31 5.91 -15.70
N ARG A 17 7.53 5.21 -14.88
CA ARG A 17 6.26 4.57 -15.28
C ARG A 17 5.25 5.59 -15.80
N MET A 18 5.16 6.74 -15.14
CA MET A 18 4.17 7.78 -15.41
C MET A 18 4.67 8.85 -16.40
N LYS A 19 5.90 8.72 -16.91
CA LYS A 19 6.56 9.70 -17.80
C LYS A 19 6.55 11.11 -17.23
N THR A 20 6.89 11.23 -15.95
CA THR A 20 6.99 12.51 -15.22
C THR A 20 8.35 12.62 -14.52
N ASP A 21 8.64 13.77 -13.92
CA ASP A 21 9.87 14.00 -13.16
C ASP A 21 9.77 13.47 -11.71
N GLU A 22 10.93 13.23 -11.09
CA GLU A 22 10.99 12.68 -9.73
C GLU A 22 10.39 13.63 -8.67
N LYS A 23 10.39 14.95 -8.89
CA LYS A 23 9.79 15.91 -7.95
C LYS A 23 8.28 15.76 -7.96
N THR A 24 7.65 15.72 -9.13
CA THR A 24 6.21 15.47 -9.29
C THR A 24 5.82 14.10 -8.73
N SER A 25 6.59 13.06 -9.03
CA SER A 25 6.35 11.73 -8.49
C SER A 25 6.46 11.67 -6.96
N ALA A 26 7.44 12.36 -6.37
CA ALA A 26 7.60 12.47 -4.92
C ALA A 26 6.38 13.14 -4.26
N LEU A 27 5.82 14.18 -4.90
CA LEU A 27 4.60 14.83 -4.41
C LEU A 27 3.43 13.85 -4.34
N TRP A 28 3.22 13.02 -5.37
CA TRP A 28 2.16 12.02 -5.37
C TRP A 28 2.34 10.95 -4.29
N VAL A 29 3.57 10.43 -4.14
CA VAL A 29 3.87 9.44 -3.09
C VAL A 29 3.66 10.04 -1.70
N ASN A 30 4.11 11.28 -1.48
CA ASN A 30 3.89 11.98 -0.20
C ASN A 30 2.40 12.17 0.07
N ALA A 31 1.65 12.72 -0.89
CA ALA A 31 0.22 12.96 -0.73
C ALA A 31 -0.55 11.66 -0.44
N MET A 32 -0.19 10.56 -1.10
CA MET A 32 -0.78 9.24 -0.80
C MET A 32 -0.50 8.81 0.64
N LEU A 33 0.73 8.94 1.11
CA LEU A 33 1.10 8.60 2.49
C LEU A 33 0.36 9.49 3.50
N ASP A 34 0.26 10.79 3.23
CA ASP A 34 -0.44 11.74 4.09
C ASP A 34 -1.92 11.38 4.22
N VAL A 35 -2.59 11.05 3.11
CA VAL A 35 -3.98 10.55 3.14
C VAL A 35 -4.11 9.29 3.99
N LEU A 36 -3.20 8.32 3.83
CA LEU A 36 -3.20 7.11 4.65
C LEU A 36 -3.01 7.43 6.14
N TYR A 37 -2.04 8.29 6.48
CA TYR A 37 -1.80 8.69 7.87
C TYR A 37 -3.01 9.36 8.50
N GLU A 38 -3.66 10.28 7.79
CA GLU A 38 -4.86 10.96 8.30
C GLU A 38 -6.03 10.00 8.47
N SER A 39 -6.27 9.09 7.51
CA SER A 39 -7.27 8.03 7.67
C SER A 39 -6.99 7.15 8.89
N PHE A 40 -5.74 6.73 9.07
CA PHE A 40 -5.36 5.87 10.19
C PHE A 40 -5.49 6.61 11.53
N LYS A 41 -5.09 7.88 11.64
CA LYS A 41 -5.30 8.68 12.87
C LYS A 41 -6.77 8.75 13.28
N GLN A 42 -7.68 8.73 12.31
CA GLN A 42 -9.13 8.73 12.55
C GLN A 42 -9.70 7.33 12.85
N GLY A 43 -8.86 6.30 12.94
CA GLY A 43 -9.30 4.92 13.15
C GLY A 43 -9.93 4.27 11.91
N GLN A 44 -9.77 4.87 10.73
CA GLN A 44 -10.37 4.38 9.50
C GLN A 44 -9.50 3.30 8.86
N SER A 45 -10.13 2.20 8.46
CA SER A 45 -9.48 1.19 7.62
C SER A 45 -9.45 1.67 6.16
N VAL A 46 -8.38 1.36 5.42
CA VAL A 46 -8.24 1.74 4.00
C VAL A 46 -8.13 0.50 3.14
N THR A 47 -8.97 0.41 2.11
CA THR A 47 -8.90 -0.65 1.10
C THR A 47 -8.34 -0.09 -0.21
N LEU A 48 -7.25 -0.67 -0.69
CA LEU A 48 -6.69 -0.43 -2.02
C LEU A 48 -7.01 -1.65 -2.89
N SER A 49 -8.06 -1.55 -3.69
CA SER A 49 -8.53 -2.65 -4.56
C SER A 49 -7.38 -3.20 -5.41
N GLY A 50 -7.27 -4.53 -5.46
CA GLY A 50 -6.17 -5.23 -6.13
C GLY A 50 -4.91 -5.39 -5.29
N PHE A 51 -4.68 -4.56 -4.27
CA PHE A 51 -3.52 -4.64 -3.38
C PHE A 51 -3.83 -5.26 -2.02
N GLY A 52 -4.83 -4.75 -1.30
CA GLY A 52 -5.22 -5.27 0.02
C GLY A 52 -5.98 -4.26 0.85
N ASN A 53 -6.18 -4.55 2.13
CA ASN A 53 -6.71 -3.59 3.09
C ASN A 53 -5.78 -3.41 4.30
N PHE A 54 -5.66 -2.17 4.74
CA PHE A 54 -5.13 -1.82 6.05
C PHE A 54 -6.31 -1.79 7.02
N TYR A 55 -6.39 -2.80 7.87
CA TYR A 55 -7.35 -2.87 8.95
C TYR A 55 -6.85 -2.05 10.14
N VAL A 56 -7.70 -1.13 10.58
CA VAL A 56 -7.48 -0.28 11.74
C VAL A 56 -8.68 -0.42 12.66
N ARG A 57 -8.43 -0.71 13.93
CA ARG A 57 -9.44 -0.64 14.99
C ARG A 57 -8.82 -0.06 16.25
N PRO A 58 -9.21 1.16 16.66
CA PRO A 58 -8.92 1.63 18.01
C PRO A 58 -9.72 0.78 19.01
N HIS A 59 -9.06 0.27 20.04
CA HIS A 59 -9.66 -0.57 21.08
C HIS A 59 -9.16 -0.14 22.47
N HIS A 60 -9.97 0.65 23.17
CA HIS A 60 -9.61 1.28 24.45
C HIS A 60 -8.20 1.92 24.37
N GLU A 61 -7.22 1.36 25.07
CA GLU A 61 -5.85 1.87 25.16
C GLU A 61 -4.91 1.38 24.04
N ARG A 62 -5.41 0.57 23.09
CA ARG A 62 -4.56 -0.10 22.09
C ARG A 62 -5.09 0.08 20.68
N TRP A 63 -4.17 0.05 19.74
CA TRP A 63 -4.46 0.09 18.31
C TRP A 63 -4.21 -1.27 17.68
N VAL A 64 -5.20 -1.80 16.96
CA VAL A 64 -4.98 -2.92 16.07
C VAL A 64 -4.71 -2.37 14.67
N PHE A 65 -3.51 -2.62 14.15
CA PHE A 65 -3.12 -2.26 12.78
C PHE A 65 -2.63 -3.51 12.05
N LYS A 66 -3.28 -3.89 10.94
CA LYS A 66 -2.95 -5.10 10.17
C LYS A 66 -3.05 -4.82 8.67
N PHE A 67 -2.14 -5.36 7.88
CA PHE A 67 -2.31 -5.43 6.44
C PHE A 67 -2.85 -6.81 6.03
N ASN A 68 -3.97 -6.81 5.31
CA ASN A 68 -4.60 -7.99 4.75
C ASN A 68 -4.38 -8.00 3.23
N PRO A 69 -3.51 -8.88 2.70
CA PRO A 69 -3.21 -8.90 1.27
C PRO A 69 -4.43 -9.28 0.43
N SER A 70 -4.56 -8.70 -0.76
CA SER A 70 -5.60 -9.06 -1.72
C SER A 70 -5.46 -10.52 -2.18
N GLN A 71 -6.52 -11.06 -2.78
CA GLN A 71 -6.45 -12.39 -3.41
C GLN A 71 -5.34 -12.47 -4.48
N LYS A 72 -5.06 -11.37 -5.19
CA LYS A 72 -3.96 -11.29 -6.17
C LYS A 72 -2.59 -11.43 -5.48
N LEU A 73 -2.35 -10.71 -4.38
CA LEU A 73 -1.10 -10.88 -3.61
C LEU A 73 -1.00 -12.27 -2.99
N ARG A 74 -2.09 -12.80 -2.43
CA ARG A 74 -2.12 -14.16 -1.88
C ARG A 74 -1.71 -15.20 -2.93
N ALA A 75 -2.22 -15.08 -4.16
CA ALA A 75 -1.84 -15.94 -5.27
C ALA A 75 -0.35 -15.80 -5.63
N LEU A 76 0.18 -14.57 -5.70
CA LEU A 76 1.60 -14.31 -5.97
C LEU A 76 2.53 -14.92 -4.91
N PHE A 77 2.09 -15.03 -3.66
CA PHE A 77 2.84 -15.66 -2.58
C PHE A 77 2.63 -17.17 -2.47
N GLY A 78 1.84 -17.79 -3.36
CA GLY A 78 1.53 -19.21 -3.31
C GLY A 78 0.59 -19.60 -2.15
N TRP A 79 -0.14 -18.64 -1.59
CA TRP A 79 -1.12 -18.91 -0.54
C TRP A 79 -2.48 -19.29 -1.14
N SER A 80 -3.33 -19.90 -0.32
CA SER A 80 -4.73 -20.14 -0.68
C SER A 80 -5.38 -18.83 -1.15
N SER A 81 -5.87 -18.84 -2.39
CA SER A 81 -6.41 -17.66 -3.07
C SER A 81 -7.57 -18.05 -3.99
N THR A 82 -8.54 -17.16 -4.13
CA THR A 82 -9.65 -17.29 -5.08
C THR A 82 -9.40 -16.55 -6.40
N TYR A 83 -8.24 -15.92 -6.58
CA TYR A 83 -7.89 -15.15 -7.77
C TYR A 83 -7.63 -16.06 -8.99
N LYS A 84 -8.28 -15.76 -10.11
CA LYS A 84 -8.25 -16.58 -11.35
C LYS A 84 -7.41 -15.98 -12.50
N GLY A 85 -6.60 -14.93 -12.26
CA GLY A 85 -5.63 -14.43 -13.24
C GLY A 85 -6.06 -13.28 -14.16
N GLY A 86 -6.88 -12.33 -13.70
CA GLY A 86 -7.23 -11.10 -14.47
C GLY A 86 -6.26 -9.94 -14.24
N VAL A 87 -6.04 -9.07 -15.25
CA VAL A 87 -5.12 -7.91 -15.21
C VAL A 87 -5.29 -7.09 -13.94
#